data_AF-A0A820I3D4-F1
#
_entry.id   AF-A0A820I3D4-F1
#
_cell.length_a   1.000
_cell.length_b   1.000
_cell.length_c   1.000
_cell.angle_alpha   90.00
_cell.angle_beta   90.00
_cell.angle_gamma   90.00
#
_symmetry.space_group_name_H-M   'P 1'
#
loop_
_entity.id
_entity.type
_entity.pdbx_description
1 polymer ?
#
loop_
_entity_poly.entity_id
_entity_poly.type
_entity_poly.pdbx_seq_one_letter_code
_entity_poly.pdbx_strand_id
1 'polypeptide(L)' 'GSIIVAGATIGDNSVIGAGSVVVKDIPANVVAVGNPCKPVKQLEAPTRSPKQFQQMTSFNPEK' A
#
# COMPACT_ATOMS: atom_id res chain seq x y z
N GLY A 1 6.32 13.97 0.54
CA GLY A 1 5.35 14.16 1.63
C GLY A 1 3.94 13.89 1.11
N SER A 2 3.01 13.59 2.00
CA SER A 2 1.57 13.55 1.75
C SER A 2 0.87 14.39 2.82
N ILE A 3 -0.33 14.89 2.52
CA ILE A 3 -1.11 15.72 3.44
C ILE A 3 -2.40 14.97 3.74
N ILE A 4 -2.71 14.77 5.02
CA ILE A 4 -3.97 14.18 5.48
C ILE A 4 -4.77 15.28 6.17
N VAL A 5 -5.96 15.58 5.65
CA VAL A 5 -6.87 16.56 6.25
C VAL A 5 -7.51 15.97 7.51
N ALA A 6 -7.69 16.79 8.53
CA ALA A 6 -8.33 16.38 9.77
C ALA A 6 -9.72 15.77 9.51
N GLY A 7 -9.98 14.62 10.13
CA GLY A 7 -11.23 13.87 9.96
C GLY A 7 -11.21 12.80 8.86
N ALA A 8 -10.14 12.72 8.05
CA ALA A 8 -9.97 11.63 7.10
C ALA A 8 -9.31 10.40 7.77
N THR A 9 -9.86 9.22 7.51
CA THR A 9 -9.36 7.92 7.99
C THR A 9 -8.68 7.16 6.85
N ILE A 10 -7.58 6.48 7.14
CA ILE A 10 -6.90 5.60 6.18
C ILE A 10 -7.09 4.16 6.65
N GLY A 11 -7.74 3.34 5.82
CA GLY A 11 -7.92 1.92 6.10
C GLY A 11 -6.62 1.12 6.06
N ASP A 12 -6.62 -0.02 6.73
CA ASP A 12 -5.44 -0.88 6.86
C ASP A 12 -4.89 -1.34 5.50
N ASN A 13 -3.56 -1.52 5.45
CA ASN A 13 -2.82 -1.97 4.27
C ASN A 13 -2.99 -1.08 3.02
N SER A 14 -3.46 0.16 3.18
CA SER A 14 -3.57 1.11 2.07
C SER A 14 -2.28 1.86 1.83
N VAL A 15 -2.01 2.15 0.56
CA VAL A 15 -0.80 2.84 0.11
C VAL A 15 -1.17 4.23 -0.40
N ILE A 16 -0.56 5.26 0.19
CA ILE A 16 -0.75 6.66 -0.23
C ILE A 16 0.46 7.11 -1.05
N GLY A 17 0.22 7.57 -2.28
CA GLY A 17 1.29 8.08 -3.15
C GLY A 17 1.90 9.39 -2.64
N ALA A 18 3.14 9.65 -3.02
CA ALA A 18 3.79 10.93 -2.74
C ALA A 18 3.03 12.11 -3.39
N GLY A 19 2.98 13.24 -2.71
CA GLY A 19 2.28 14.45 -3.16
C GLY A 19 0.76 14.38 -3.04
N SER A 20 0.21 13.32 -2.42
CA SER A 20 -1.23 13.16 -2.29
C SER A 20 -1.82 14.04 -1.20
N VAL A 21 -3.03 14.55 -1.43
CA VAL A 21 -3.81 15.33 -0.45
C VAL A 21 -5.11 14.58 -0.14
N VAL A 22 -5.16 13.94 1.02
CA VAL A 22 -6.28 13.11 1.48
C VAL A 22 -7.34 14.01 2.11
N VAL A 23 -8.42 14.23 1.37
CA VAL A 23 -9.56 15.09 1.78
C VAL A 23 -10.79 14.29 2.20
N LYS A 24 -10.77 12.97 2.03
CA LYS A 24 -11.86 12.02 2.33
C LYS A 24 -11.26 10.69 2.80
N ASP A 25 -12.07 9.87 3.44
CA ASP A 25 -11.67 8.54 3.89
C ASP A 25 -11.16 7.66 2.73
N ILE A 26 -10.12 6.89 3.02
CA ILE A 26 -9.53 5.92 2.10
C ILE A 26 -9.86 4.51 2.62
N PRO A 27 -10.50 3.66 1.82
CA PRO A 27 -10.83 2.29 2.23
C PRO A 27 -9.55 1.46 2.47
N ALA A 28 -9.69 0.32 3.15
CA ALA A 28 -8.59 -0.63 3.35
C ALA A 28 -8.19 -1.33 2.04
N ASN A 29 -6.93 -1.77 1.96
CA ASN A 29 -6.36 -2.50 0.82
C ASN A 29 -6.52 -1.76 -0.51
N VAL A 30 -6.20 -0.46 -0.57
CA VAL A 30 -6.16 0.28 -1.85
C VAL A 30 -4.87 1.07 -2.01
N VAL A 31 -4.51 1.33 -3.27
CA VAL A 31 -3.54 2.36 -3.62
C VAL A 31 -4.31 3.62 -3.97
N ALA A 32 -4.00 4.73 -3.29
CA ALA A 32 -4.63 6.03 -3.52
C ALA A 32 -3.58 7.11 -3.77
N VAL A 33 -3.82 7.96 -4.77
CA VAL A 33 -2.85 8.99 -5.20
C VAL A 33 -3.55 10.29 -5.63
N GLY A 34 -2.80 11.39 -5.67
CA GLY A 34 -3.20 12.65 -6.29
C GLY A 34 -3.72 13.72 -5.33
N ASN A 35 -4.07 14.88 -5.89
CA ASN A 35 -4.67 16.01 -5.18
C ASN A 35 -5.91 16.48 -5.97
N PRO A 36 -7.14 16.16 -5.53
CA PRO A 36 -7.48 15.39 -4.33
C PRO A 36 -7.14 13.90 -4.47
N CYS A 37 -6.79 13.24 -3.35
CA CYS A 37 -6.40 11.83 -3.32
C CYS A 37 -7.58 10.92 -3.66
N LYS A 38 -7.39 9.99 -4.61
CA LYS A 38 -8.40 9.03 -5.06
C LYS A 38 -7.82 7.61 -5.13
N PRO A 39 -8.60 6.58 -4.79
CA PRO A 39 -8.20 5.20 -5.01
C PRO A 39 -8.05 4.92 -6.51
N VAL A 40 -6.91 4.39 -6.91
CA VAL A 40 -6.58 4.04 -8.31
C VAL A 40 -6.47 2.54 -8.52
N LYS A 41 -6.28 1.76 -7.45
CA LYS A 41 -6.15 0.31 -7.51
C LYS A 41 -6.59 -0.32 -6.20
N GLN A 42 -7.28 -1.46 -6.27
CA GLN A 42 -7.48 -2.34 -5.11
C GLN A 42 -6.28 -3.29 -4.97
N LEU A 43 -5.80 -3.43 -3.76
CA LEU A 43 -4.80 -4.41 -3.38
C LEU A 43 -5.52 -5.71 -3.03
N GLU A 44 -5.12 -6.79 -3.68
CA GLU A 44 -5.53 -8.13 -3.24
C GLU A 44 -4.94 -8.37 -1.85
N ALA A 45 -5.64 -9.19 -1.05
CA ALA A 45 -5.14 -9.61 0.26
C ALA A 45 -3.69 -10.07 0.10
N PRO A 46 -2.81 -9.83 1.11
CA PRO A 46 -1.44 -10.33 1.07
C PRO A 46 -1.47 -11.85 1.09
N THR A 47 -1.69 -12.44 -0.08
CA THR A 47 -1.35 -13.80 -0.38
C THR A 47 0.16 -13.77 -0.28
N ARG A 48 0.71 -14.13 0.88
CA ARG A 48 2.09 -14.58 0.99
C ARG A 48 2.18 -15.79 0.08
N SER A 49 2.33 -15.54 -1.21
CA SER A 49 2.60 -16.60 -2.16
C SER A 49 3.95 -17.18 -1.70
N PRO A 50 4.05 -18.51 -1.52
CA PRO A 50 5.28 -19.14 -1.04
C PRO A 50 6.52 -18.85 -1.92
N LYS A 51 6.33 -18.21 -3.08
CA LYS A 51 7.40 -17.77 -3.99
C LYS A 51 8.42 -16.83 -3.33
N GLN A 52 8.02 -15.95 -2.40
CA GLN A 52 8.97 -15.06 -1.71
C GLN A 52 9.74 -15.76 -0.59
N PHE A 53 9.13 -16.74 0.08
CA PHE A 53 9.81 -17.49 1.14
C PHE A 53 10.87 -18.45 0.57
N GLN A 54 10.60 -19.04 -0.60
CA GLN A 54 11.56 -19.92 -1.30
C GLN A 54 12.81 -19.17 -1.80
N GLN A 55 12.71 -17.86 -2.07
CA GLN A 55 13.88 -17.05 -2.46
C GLN A 55 14.77 -16.69 -1.26
N MET A 56 14.22 -16.61 -0.04
CA MET A 56 15.01 -16.39 1.17
C MET A 56 15.78 -17.65 1.61
N THR A 57 15.22 -18.85 1.39
CA THR A 57 15.89 -20.13 1.70
C THR A 57 16.91 -20.57 0.65
N SER A 58 17.07 -19.80 -0.43
CA SER A 58 18.00 -20.09 -1.53
C SER A 58 19.22 -19.15 -1.54
N PHE A 59 19.61 -18.59 -0.38
CA PHE A 59 20.99 -18.13 -0.21
C PHE A 59 21.86 -19.38 -0.07
N ASN A 60 22.36 -19.87 -1.19
CA ASN A 60 23.25 -21.03 -1.28
C ASN A 60 24.61 -20.66 -0.66
N PRO A 61 24.99 -21.20 0.52
CA PRO A 61 26.27 -20.87 1.16
C PRO A 61 27.48 -21.57 0.50
N GLU A 62 27.26 -22.42 -0.52
CA GLU A 62 28.33 -23.22 -1.17
C GLU A 62 28.63 -22.86 -2.64
N LYS A 63 28.45 -21.60 -3.06
CA LYS A 63 29.13 -21.06 -4.24
C LYS A 63 29.70 -19.68 -3.99
#